data_AF-A0A1C5P4P6-F1
#
_entry.id   AF-A0A1C5P4P6-F1
#
_cell.length_a   1.000
_cell.length_b   1.000
_cell.length_c   1.000
_cell.angle_alpha   90.00
_cell.angle_beta   90.00
_cell.angle_gamma   90.00
#
_symmetry.space_group_name_H-M   'P 1'
#
loop_
_entity.id
_entity.type
_entity.pdbx_description
1 polymer ?
#
loop_
_entity_poly.entity_id
_entity_poly.type
_entity_poly.pdbx_seq_one_letter_code
_entity_poly.pdbx_strand_id
1 'polypeptide(L)'
;MKLCITAGNYHIFKLMIKNHKDSRIQLKNIHPLDFDLVFDVYTSLDQKTVISILSHELRYSPFMYLCPGFKVIPFKKRIPHGTKEPTKPLKLSFN
;
A
#
# COMPACT_ATOMS: atom_id res chain seq x y z
N MET A 1 -10.67 -4.38 -0.35
CA MET A 1 -10.58 -3.15 0.47
C MET A 1 -9.45 -2.26 -0.04
N LYS A 2 -9.48 -0.94 0.15
CA LYS A 2 -8.43 -0.03 -0.34
C LYS A 2 -7.53 0.46 0.81
N LEU A 3 -6.22 0.26 0.67
CA LEU A 3 -5.20 0.66 1.64
C LEU A 3 -4.21 1.64 1.03
N CYS A 4 -3.45 2.30 1.89
CA CYS A 4 -2.42 3.27 1.55
C CYS A 4 -1.17 3.02 2.39
N ILE A 5 0.02 3.09 1.76
CA ILE A 5 1.30 3.27 2.45
C ILE A 5 1.68 4.74 2.36
N THR A 6 1.95 5.35 3.51
CA THR A 6 2.26 6.78 3.64
C THR A 6 3.54 7.02 4.44
N ALA A 7 3.90 8.30 4.63
CA ALA A 7 5.04 8.77 5.40
C ALA A 7 6.41 8.31 4.83
N GLY A 8 6.57 8.48 3.52
CA GLY A 8 7.80 8.14 2.80
C GLY A 8 7.67 8.44 1.30
N ASN A 9 8.41 7.70 0.48
CA ASN A 9 8.47 7.89 -0.96
C ASN A 9 7.77 6.73 -1.69
N TYR A 10 6.75 7.03 -2.49
CA TYR A 10 5.97 6.03 -3.23
C TYR A 10 6.81 5.13 -4.14
N HIS A 11 7.93 5.61 -4.68
CA HIS A 11 8.84 4.78 -5.48
C HIS A 11 9.44 3.65 -4.64
N ILE A 12 9.82 3.95 -3.39
CA ILE A 12 10.33 2.94 -2.45
C ILE A 12 9.21 1.99 -2.04
N PHE A 13 8.03 2.51 -1.72
CA PHE A 13 6.87 1.68 -1.37
C PHE A 13 6.54 0.68 -2.47
N LYS A 14 6.62 1.09 -3.75
CA LYS A 14 6.41 0.21 -4.90
C LYS A 14 7.40 -0.97 -4.90
N LEU A 15 8.65 -0.75 -4.51
CA LEU A 15 9.65 -1.82 -4.38
C LEU A 15 9.34 -2.73 -3.19
N MET A 16 8.95 -2.16 -2.06
CA MET A 16 8.61 -2.94 -0.86
C MET A 16 7.42 -3.87 -1.10
N ILE A 17 6.34 -3.37 -1.72
CA ILE A 17 5.14 -4.18 -1.98
C ILE A 17 5.33 -5.21 -3.09
N LYS A 18 6.28 -5.00 -4.02
CA LYS A 18 6.64 -6.01 -5.03
C LYS A 18 7.21 -7.27 -4.39
N ASN A 19 7.84 -7.13 -3.23
CA ASN A 19 8.41 -8.23 -2.48
C ASN A 19 7.42 -8.87 -1.50
N HIS A 20 6.16 -8.45 -1.51
CA HIS A 20 5.10 -9.08 -0.73
C HIS A 20 4.89 -10.54 -1.14
N LYS A 21 4.84 -11.47 -0.18
CA LYS A 21 4.74 -12.92 -0.40
C LYS A 21 3.59 -13.61 0.31
N ASP A 22 2.80 -12.92 1.14
CA ASP A 22 1.67 -13.56 1.82
C ASP A 22 0.56 -13.92 0.81
N SER A 23 0.41 -15.21 0.53
CA SER A 23 -0.51 -15.73 -0.49
C SER A 23 -1.99 -15.44 -0.20
N ARG A 24 -2.34 -15.10 1.04
CA ARG A 24 -3.72 -14.78 1.44
C ARG A 24 -4.12 -13.36 1.03
N ILE A 25 -3.17 -12.51 0.66
CA ILE A 25 -3.37 -11.10 0.36
C ILE A 25 -2.95 -10.84 -1.09
N GLN A 26 -3.91 -10.51 -1.95
CA GLN A 26 -3.62 -10.10 -3.32
C GLN A 26 -3.69 -8.58 -3.43
N LEU A 27 -2.60 -7.95 -3.89
CA LEU A 27 -2.54 -6.52 -4.15
C LEU A 27 -2.85 -6.24 -5.63
N LYS A 28 -3.77 -5.30 -5.90
CA LYS A 28 -4.22 -4.91 -7.24
C LYS A 28 -4.34 -3.39 -7.36
N ASN A 29 -4.43 -2.87 -8.59
CA ASN A 29 -4.67 -1.46 -8.88
C ASN A 29 -3.76 -0.48 -8.12
N ILE A 30 -2.46 -0.79 -8.06
CA ILE A 30 -1.47 0.02 -7.36
C ILE A 30 -1.24 1.33 -8.12
N HIS A 31 -1.40 2.46 -7.44
CA HIS A 31 -1.17 3.79 -8.00
C HIS A 31 -0.57 4.74 -6.97
N PRO A 32 0.29 5.69 -7.39
CA PRO A 32 0.78 6.74 -6.53
C PRO A 32 -0.32 7.78 -6.27
N LEU A 33 -0.27 8.38 -5.09
CA LEU A 33 -1.07 9.54 -4.72
C LEU A 33 -0.17 10.50 -3.93
N ASP A 34 0.28 11.58 -4.57
CA ASP A 34 1.31 12.47 -4.04
C ASP A 34 2.58 11.69 -3.63
N PHE A 35 2.83 11.57 -2.32
CA PHE A 35 3.94 10.79 -1.74
C PHE A 35 3.53 9.39 -1.28
N ASP A 36 2.23 9.08 -1.33
CA ASP A 36 1.66 7.83 -0.87
C ASP A 36 1.55 6.80 -1.98
N LEU A 37 1.44 5.53 -1.60
CA LEU A 37 1.11 4.43 -2.51
C LEU A 37 -0.23 3.81 -2.12
N VAL A 38 -1.20 3.89 -3.02
CA VAL A 38 -2.55 3.38 -2.81
C VAL A 38 -2.75 2.10 -3.63
N PHE A 39 -3.43 1.12 -3.06
CA PHE A 39 -3.69 -0.16 -3.71
C PHE A 39 -4.96 -0.83 -3.18
N ASP A 40 -5.55 -1.64 -4.04
CA ASP A 40 -6.65 -2.51 -3.68
C ASP A 40 -6.11 -3.83 -3.13
N VAL A 41 -6.72 -4.29 -2.05
CA VAL A 41 -6.45 -5.58 -1.42
C VAL A 41 -7.64 -6.49 -1.62
N TYR A 42 -7.38 -7.66 -2.19
CA TYR A 42 -8.34 -8.75 -2.37
C TYR A 42 -7.96 -9.92 -1.46
N THR A 43 -8.83 -10.21 -0.48
CA THR A 43 -8.61 -11.20 0.57
C THR A 43 -9.92 -11.46 1.33
N SER A 44 -10.02 -12.59 2.03
CA SER A 44 -11.08 -12.91 2.99
C SER A 44 -10.78 -12.40 4.41
N LEU A 45 -9.56 -11.92 4.66
CA LEU A 45 -9.13 -11.43 5.98
C LEU A 45 -9.75 -10.07 6.31
N ASP A 46 -9.93 -9.81 7.60
CA ASP A 46 -10.38 -8.51 8.08
C ASP A 46 -9.29 -7.43 7.93
N GLN A 47 -9.72 -6.17 7.88
CA GLN A 47 -8.83 -5.05 7.59
C GLN A 47 -7.70 -4.86 8.62
N LYS A 48 -7.94 -5.15 9.90
CA LYS A 48 -6.90 -4.98 10.94
C LYS A 48 -5.81 -6.02 10.76
N THR A 49 -6.21 -7.27 10.49
CA THR A 49 -5.29 -8.36 10.21
C THR A 49 -4.43 -8.09 8.98
N VAL A 50 -5.05 -7.64 7.87
CA VAL A 50 -4.32 -7.27 6.65
C VAL A 50 -3.29 -6.17 6.91
N ILE A 51 -3.68 -5.10 7.61
CA ILE A 51 -2.77 -4.00 7.96
C ILE A 51 -1.61 -4.50 8.82
N SER A 52 -1.88 -5.37 9.79
CA SER A 52 -0.86 -5.95 10.66
C SER A 52 0.16 -6.77 9.85
N ILE A 53 -0.32 -7.68 9.00
CA ILE A 53 0.54 -8.52 8.14
C ILE A 53 1.41 -7.65 7.23
N LEU A 54 0.80 -6.74 6.47
CA LEU A 54 1.54 -5.87 5.55
C LEU A 54 2.53 -4.96 6.31
N SER A 55 2.13 -4.37 7.44
CA SER A 55 3.04 -3.55 8.23
C SER A 55 4.23 -4.34 8.75
N HIS A 56 4.00 -5.58 9.20
CA HIS A 56 5.05 -6.46 9.68
C HIS A 56 6.01 -6.82 8.54
N GLU A 57 5.50 -7.33 7.43
CA GLU A 57 6.33 -7.76 6.30
C GLU A 57 7.13 -6.61 5.69
N LEU A 58 6.50 -5.45 5.50
CA LEU A 58 7.16 -4.28 4.92
C LEU A 58 8.27 -3.74 5.84
N ARG A 59 8.19 -3.91 7.17
CA ARG A 59 9.28 -3.56 8.09
C ARG A 59 10.54 -4.39 7.87
N TYR A 60 10.41 -5.62 7.38
CA TYR A 60 11.55 -6.48 7.04
C TYR A 60 11.99 -6.33 5.58
N SER A 61 11.39 -5.40 4.82
CA SER A 61 11.85 -5.09 3.48
C SER A 61 13.30 -4.59 3.51
N PRO A 62 14.16 -5.01 2.56
CA PRO A 62 15.51 -4.48 2.45
C PRO A 62 15.54 -2.97 2.20
N PHE A 63 14.44 -2.37 1.77
CA PHE A 63 14.33 -0.93 1.52
C PHE A 63 13.82 -0.12 2.72
N MET A 64 13.55 -0.76 3.86
CA MET A 64 12.95 -0.12 5.04
C MET A 64 13.77 1.08 5.55
N TYR A 65 15.10 1.02 5.46
CA TYR A 65 15.99 2.10 5.88
C TYR A 65 15.78 3.41 5.11
N LEU A 66 15.19 3.36 3.91
CA LEU A 66 14.87 4.52 3.09
C LEU A 66 13.53 5.18 3.47
N CYS A 67 12.70 4.50 4.26
CA CYS A 67 11.39 4.99 4.69
C CYS A 67 11.04 4.49 6.12
N PRO A 68 11.84 4.81 7.14
CA PRO A 68 11.69 4.23 8.48
C PRO A 68 10.37 4.63 9.17
N GLY A 69 9.76 5.73 8.75
CA GLY A 69 8.51 6.24 9.28
C GLY A 69 7.24 5.73 8.58
N PHE A 70 7.35 4.78 7.65
CA PHE A 70 6.20 4.37 6.84
C PHE A 70 5.05 3.85 7.69
N LYS A 71 3.82 4.02 7.19
CA LYS A 71 2.61 3.47 7.82
C LYS A 71 1.69 2.89 6.78
N VAL A 72 1.12 1.71 7.08
CA VAL A 72 0.01 1.12 6.31
C VAL A 72 -1.29 1.55 6.97
N ILE A 73 -2.14 2.27 6.25
CA ILE A 73 -3.39 2.81 6.77
C ILE A 73 -4.58 2.54 5.82
N PRO A 74 -5.82 2.49 6.34
CA PRO A 74 -7.01 2.57 5.51
C PRO A 74 -6.97 3.81 4.63
N PHE A 75 -7.29 3.68 3.34
CA PHE A 75 -7.31 4.84 2.44
C PHE A 75 -8.28 5.93 2.91
N LYS A 76 -9.42 5.54 3.49
CA LYS A 76 -10.40 6.46 4.11
C LYS A 76 -9.82 7.34 5.24
N LYS A 77 -8.76 6.89 5.94
CA LYS A 77 -8.09 7.69 6.98
C LYS A 77 -7.14 8.73 6.39
N ARG A 78 -6.75 8.58 5.12
CA ARG A 78 -5.81 9.49 4.45
C ARG A 78 -6.51 10.66 3.77
N ILE A 79 -7.70 10.42 3.20
CA ILE A 79 -8.49 11.46 2.55
C ILE A 79 -9.07 12.41 3.61
N PRO A 80 -8.72 13.71 3.62
CA PRO A 80 -9.51 14.69 4.37
C PRO A 80 -10.93 14.71 3.79
N HIS A 81 -11.96 14.75 4.64
CA HIS A 81 -13.37 14.76 4.23
C HIS A 81 -13.58 15.74 3.04
N GLY A 82 -13.77 15.20 1.82
CA GLY A 82 -14.05 15.99 0.61
C GLY A 82 -13.10 15.82 -0.59
N THR A 83 -11.97 15.10 -0.49
CA THR A 83 -11.09 14.89 -1.67
C THR A 83 -11.59 13.72 -2.54
N LYS A 84 -11.74 13.97 -3.85
CA LYS A 84 -12.18 12.96 -4.83
C LYS A 84 -11.16 11.82 -4.95
N GLU A 85 -11.62 10.58 -5.03
CA GLU A 85 -10.73 9.43 -5.25
C GLU A 85 -9.91 9.61 -6.55
N PRO A 86 -8.62 9.23 -6.56
CA PRO A 86 -7.81 9.26 -7.76
C PRO A 86 -8.44 8.35 -8.83
N THR A 87 -8.81 8.97 -9.96
CA THR A 87 -9.73 8.38 -10.95
C THR A 87 -9.02 7.62 -12.08
N LYS A 88 -7.69 7.50 -12.04
CA LYS A 88 -6.92 6.76 -13.05
C LYS A 88 -6.01 5.70 -12.41
N PRO A 89 -6.36 4.41 -12.51
CA PRO A 89 -5.41 3.35 -12.19
C PRO A 89 -4.27 3.36 -13.20
N LEU A 90 -3.03 3.25 -12.72
CA LEU A 90 -1.91 2.89 -13.59
C LEU A 90 -2.10 1.43 -14.01
N LYS A 91 -2.24 1.18 -15.31
CA LYS A 91 -2.10 -0.17 -15.87
C LYS A 91 -0.66 -0.61 -15.64
N LEU A 92 -0.44 -1.37 -14.57
CA LEU A 92 0.79 -2.13 -14.39
C LEU A 92 0.64 -3.41 -15.22
N SER A 93 1.18 -3.41 -16.44
CA SER A 93 1.53 -4.65 -17.11
C SER A 93 2.74 -5.21 -16.38
N PHE A 94 2.54 -6.32 -15.67
CA PHE A 94 3.62 -7.13 -15.13
C PHE A 94 4.00 -8.12 -16.23
N ASN A 95 5.04 -7.78 -17.00
CA ASN A 95 5.78 -8.79 -17.77
C ASN A 95 6.76 -9.49 -16.86
#